data_AF-A0A847HCX1-F1
#
_entry.id   AF-A0A847HCX1-F1
#
_cell.length_a   1.000
_cell.length_b   1.000
_cell.length_c   1.000
_cell.angle_alpha   90.00
_cell.angle_beta   90.00
_cell.angle_gamma   90.00
#
_symmetry.space_group_name_H-M   'P 1'
#
loop_
_entity.id
_entity.type
_entity.pdbx_description
1 polymer ?
#
loop_
_entity_poly.entity_id
_entity_poly.type
_entity_poly.pdbx_seq_one_letter_code
_entity_poly.pdbx_strand_id
1 'polypeptide(L)'
;MGLRETAGALLALSSFGASSCTPGAAEVEQLVPRIVAVHPFDESSFTQGLEVEEGGTLLVGTGWQGQSRIYRSTLEGEELASADLDPSYFGEGVTRHGAHVWQLTWQDGVAVKRDAGTLDEIGRAAYPGEGWGLCSTGEELIMSDGSDQLRRLDPDTFEELGRFSVTLDGAGRSGLNELECVGEDIYANVFLSTDILRIGADGAVTAVIDASGLPNNAAADPNHVLNGIAHLPGTDRFLMTGKRWPDLYEVELAPAQ
;
A
#
# COMPACT_ATOMS: atom_id res chain seq x y z
N MET A 1 -32.12 -73.74 46.36
CA MET A 1 -33.06 -73.16 45.37
C MET A 1 -33.52 -71.82 45.91
N GLY A 2 -32.97 -70.66 45.59
CA GLY A 2 -31.79 -70.25 44.83
C GLY A 2 -31.40 -68.84 45.32
N LEU A 3 -30.11 -68.54 45.38
CA LEU A 3 -29.62 -67.18 45.68
C LEU A 3 -29.91 -66.27 44.47
N ARG A 4 -30.35 -65.04 44.72
CA ARG A 4 -30.37 -63.95 43.72
C ARG A 4 -29.48 -62.82 44.22
N GLU A 5 -28.31 -62.70 43.61
CA GLU A 5 -27.50 -61.50 43.61
C GLU A 5 -28.07 -60.53 42.56
N THR A 6 -28.13 -59.23 42.88
CA THR A 6 -28.33 -58.17 41.88
C THR A 6 -27.28 -57.10 42.10
N ALA A 7 -26.50 -56.87 41.04
CA ALA A 7 -25.33 -56.02 40.97
C ALA A 7 -25.70 -54.52 40.95
N GLY A 8 -24.92 -53.71 41.66
CA GLY A 8 -24.97 -52.26 41.59
C GLY A 8 -24.27 -51.75 40.32
N ALA A 9 -24.93 -50.86 39.59
CA ALA A 9 -24.36 -50.16 38.44
C ALA A 9 -23.71 -48.85 38.91
N LEU A 10 -22.39 -48.73 38.78
CA LEU A 10 -21.69 -47.44 38.85
C LEU A 10 -21.85 -46.73 37.50
N LEU A 11 -22.53 -45.58 37.49
CA LEU A 11 -22.46 -44.63 36.38
C LEU A 11 -21.19 -43.77 36.53
N ALA A 12 -20.23 -43.98 35.63
CA ALA A 12 -19.12 -43.06 35.43
C ALA A 12 -19.61 -41.91 34.53
N LEU A 13 -19.70 -40.70 35.08
CA LEU A 13 -19.88 -39.48 34.30
C LEU A 13 -18.54 -39.10 33.67
N SER A 14 -18.40 -39.31 32.37
CA SER A 14 -17.28 -38.83 31.57
C SER A 14 -17.46 -37.35 31.28
N SER A 15 -16.67 -36.51 31.94
CA SER A 15 -16.58 -35.07 31.66
C SER A 15 -15.90 -34.87 30.31
N PHE A 16 -16.67 -34.57 29.26
CA PHE A 16 -16.12 -34.07 28.00
C PHE A 16 -15.65 -32.63 28.23
N GLY A 17 -14.35 -32.44 28.40
CA GLY A 17 -13.73 -31.12 28.31
C GLY A 17 -13.83 -30.63 26.88
N ALA A 18 -14.64 -29.60 26.65
CA ALA A 18 -14.65 -28.89 25.39
C ALA A 18 -13.33 -28.11 25.28
N SER A 19 -12.39 -28.61 24.48
CA SER A 19 -11.27 -27.81 24.01
C SER A 19 -11.83 -26.71 23.11
N SER A 20 -11.88 -25.49 23.63
CA SER A 20 -12.03 -24.28 22.83
C SER A 20 -10.78 -24.11 21.97
N CYS A 21 -10.85 -24.53 20.71
CA CYS A 21 -9.90 -24.12 19.69
C CYS A 21 -10.15 -22.64 19.40
N THR A 22 -9.39 -21.76 20.05
CA THR A 22 -9.17 -20.42 19.54
C THR A 22 -8.35 -20.58 18.25
N PRO A 23 -8.82 -20.11 17.08
CA PRO A 23 -7.96 -20.07 15.90
C PRO A 23 -6.74 -19.23 16.26
N GLY A 24 -5.54 -19.81 16.16
CA GLY A 24 -4.32 -19.02 16.24
C GLY A 24 -4.32 -18.03 15.09
N ALA A 25 -3.99 -16.76 15.36
CA ALA A 25 -3.73 -15.79 14.30
C ALA A 25 -2.73 -16.42 13.31
N ALA A 26 -3.01 -16.29 12.00
CA ALA A 26 -2.07 -16.75 10.99
C ALA A 26 -0.73 -16.03 11.21
N GLU A 27 0.37 -16.79 11.11
CA GLU A 27 1.72 -16.24 11.27
C GLU A 27 2.01 -15.23 10.16
N VAL A 28 2.57 -14.08 10.52
CA VAL A 28 2.93 -13.01 9.57
C VAL A 28 4.10 -13.46 8.73
N GLU A 29 3.90 -13.56 7.42
CA GLU A 29 4.94 -14.00 6.48
C GLU A 29 6.11 -13.01 6.45
N GLN A 30 7.33 -13.53 6.40
CA GLN A 30 8.54 -12.73 6.20
C GLN A 30 9.01 -12.93 4.77
N LEU A 31 9.02 -11.85 3.99
CA LEU A 31 9.32 -11.86 2.56
C LEU A 31 10.51 -10.95 2.25
N VAL A 32 11.16 -11.21 1.12
CA VAL A 32 12.19 -10.35 0.54
C VAL A 32 11.95 -10.17 -0.96
N PRO A 33 12.20 -9.00 -1.53
CA PRO A 33 12.15 -8.81 -2.97
C PRO A 33 13.38 -9.42 -3.63
N ARG A 34 13.17 -10.21 -4.68
CA ARG A 34 14.22 -10.69 -5.58
C ARG A 34 14.17 -9.90 -6.87
N ILE A 35 15.24 -9.17 -7.16
CA ILE A 35 15.35 -8.35 -8.38
C ILE A 35 15.31 -9.27 -9.60
N VAL A 36 14.34 -9.01 -10.48
CA VAL A 36 14.19 -9.64 -11.79
C VAL A 36 14.78 -8.76 -12.87
N ALA A 37 14.51 -7.46 -12.81
CA ALA A 37 15.04 -6.46 -13.72
C ALA A 37 15.23 -5.12 -13.02
N VAL A 38 16.05 -4.26 -13.62
CA VAL A 38 16.26 -2.87 -13.17
C VAL A 38 15.99 -1.97 -14.36
N HIS A 39 15.10 -0.99 -14.16
CA HIS A 39 14.68 -0.02 -15.17
C HIS A 39 15.18 1.37 -14.76
N PRO A 40 15.46 2.28 -15.72
CA PRO A 40 15.81 3.66 -15.38
C PRO A 40 14.61 4.37 -14.74
N PHE A 41 14.88 5.27 -13.79
CA PHE A 41 13.87 6.11 -13.17
C PHE A 41 14.35 7.56 -13.06
N ASP A 42 13.42 8.51 -13.03
CA ASP A 42 13.73 9.94 -12.96
C ASP A 42 14.29 10.29 -11.58
N GLU A 43 15.61 10.46 -11.47
CA GLU A 43 16.28 10.83 -10.21
C GLU A 43 15.86 12.23 -9.67
N SER A 44 15.15 13.03 -10.46
CA SER A 44 14.56 14.28 -9.99
C SER A 44 13.24 14.07 -9.22
N SER A 45 12.59 12.92 -9.39
CA SER A 45 11.29 12.58 -8.79
C SER A 45 11.42 12.31 -7.31
N PHE A 46 10.92 13.21 -6.48
CA PHE A 46 10.65 12.92 -5.07
C PHE A 46 9.36 12.09 -4.96
N THR A 47 9.45 10.80 -5.29
CA THR A 47 8.33 9.88 -5.47
C THR A 47 7.43 9.81 -4.25
N GLN A 48 6.14 10.08 -4.44
CA GLN A 48 5.11 10.01 -3.41
C GLN A 48 3.91 9.11 -3.78
N GLY A 49 3.78 8.74 -5.05
CA GLY A 49 2.87 7.69 -5.51
C GLY A 49 3.37 7.05 -6.79
N LEU A 50 3.15 5.76 -6.96
CA LEU A 50 3.53 4.99 -8.13
C LEU A 50 2.43 3.97 -8.45
N GLU A 51 1.94 3.95 -9.68
CA GLU A 51 0.97 2.94 -10.14
C GLU A 51 1.37 2.45 -11.54
N VAL A 52 1.09 1.19 -11.86
CA VAL A 52 1.18 0.68 -13.24
C VAL A 52 -0.22 0.58 -13.81
N GLU A 53 -0.52 1.41 -14.79
CA GLU A 53 -1.81 1.39 -15.47
C GLU A 53 -1.94 0.22 -16.45
N GLU A 54 -3.18 -0.08 -16.83
CA GLU A 54 -3.47 -1.01 -17.92
C GLU A 54 -2.72 -0.61 -19.20
N GLY A 55 -1.92 -1.53 -19.74
CA GLY A 55 -1.02 -1.27 -20.88
C GLY A 55 0.44 -1.03 -20.49
N GLY A 56 0.77 -1.03 -19.20
CA GLY A 56 2.16 -1.00 -18.70
C GLY A 56 2.78 0.39 -18.60
N THR A 57 1.96 1.45 -18.65
CA THR A 57 2.41 2.82 -18.42
C THR A 57 2.50 3.09 -16.92
N LEU A 58 3.55 3.77 -16.49
CA LEU A 58 3.70 4.23 -15.12
C LEU A 58 2.91 5.52 -14.92
N LEU A 59 2.20 5.63 -13.80
CA LEU A 59 1.64 6.88 -13.27
C LEU A 59 2.42 7.24 -12.00
N VAL A 60 2.99 8.44 -11.96
CA VAL A 60 3.87 8.85 -10.86
C VAL A 60 3.44 10.18 -10.28
N GLY A 61 3.22 10.21 -8.97
CA GLY A 61 3.05 11.42 -8.18
C GLY A 61 4.36 11.84 -7.52
N THR A 62 4.72 13.11 -7.64
CA THR A 62 5.93 13.65 -7.00
C THR A 62 5.59 14.75 -6.00
N GLY A 63 6.41 14.81 -4.95
CA GLY A 63 6.43 15.90 -4.00
C GLY A 63 7.51 16.93 -4.29
N TRP A 64 7.77 17.76 -3.28
CA TRP A 64 8.69 18.90 -3.22
C TRP A 64 8.02 20.24 -3.54
N GLN A 65 8.19 21.20 -2.62
CA GLN A 65 7.53 22.50 -2.68
C GLN A 65 7.85 23.22 -3.99
N GLY A 66 6.81 23.62 -4.72
CA GLY A 66 6.94 24.33 -5.99
C GLY A 66 7.47 23.47 -7.15
N GLN A 67 7.63 22.16 -6.97
CA GLN A 67 8.15 21.22 -7.97
C GLN A 67 7.29 19.94 -8.08
N SER A 68 6.21 19.85 -7.29
CA SER A 68 5.31 18.70 -7.29
C SER A 68 4.58 18.61 -8.62
N ARG A 69 4.51 17.41 -9.18
CA ARG A 69 3.83 17.12 -10.44
C ARG A 69 3.23 15.72 -10.41
N ILE A 70 2.38 15.45 -11.39
CA ILE A 70 1.98 14.10 -11.76
C ILE A 70 2.40 13.85 -13.20
N TYR A 71 2.94 12.69 -13.50
CA TYR A 71 3.36 12.36 -14.86
C TYR A 71 3.13 10.90 -15.19
N ARG A 72 3.19 10.61 -16.49
CA ARG A 72 3.21 9.26 -17.04
C ARG A 72 4.52 8.99 -17.74
N SER A 73 5.01 7.77 -17.63
CA SER A 73 6.18 7.34 -18.40
C SER A 73 6.10 5.87 -18.81
N THR A 74 6.92 5.48 -19.78
CA THR A 74 7.20 4.06 -20.03
C THR A 74 8.17 3.51 -18.98
N LEU A 75 8.34 2.19 -18.95
CA LEU A 75 9.37 1.54 -18.11
C LEU A 75 10.80 1.93 -18.55
N GLU A 76 10.99 2.25 -19.83
CA GLU A 76 12.27 2.71 -20.37
C GLU A 76 12.58 4.18 -20.02
N GLY A 77 11.69 4.87 -19.31
CA GLY A 77 11.88 6.24 -18.84
C GLY A 77 11.47 7.33 -19.83
N GLU A 78 10.70 7.00 -20.88
CA GLU A 78 10.14 8.01 -21.78
C GLU A 78 8.92 8.66 -21.12
N GLU A 79 8.97 9.97 -20.84
CA GLU A 79 7.82 10.73 -20.34
C GLU A 79 6.76 10.90 -21.43
N LEU A 80 5.52 10.50 -21.13
CA LEU A 80 4.40 10.51 -22.06
C LEU A 80 3.45 11.70 -21.84
N ALA A 81 3.30 12.12 -20.58
CA ALA A 81 2.48 13.26 -20.18
C ALA A 81 2.94 13.76 -18.81
N SER A 82 2.78 15.05 -18.53
CA SER A 82 3.08 15.64 -17.22
C SER A 82 2.15 16.81 -16.96
N ALA A 83 1.74 16.98 -15.70
CA ALA A 83 0.97 18.12 -15.23
C ALA A 83 1.54 18.60 -13.89
N ASP A 84 1.90 19.87 -13.82
CA ASP A 84 2.36 20.48 -12.59
C ASP A 84 1.20 20.58 -11.59
N LEU A 85 1.54 20.46 -10.30
CA LEU A 85 0.64 20.82 -9.21
C LEU A 85 0.78 22.32 -8.92
N ASP A 86 -0.27 22.93 -8.35
CA ASP A 86 -0.17 24.30 -7.84
C ASP A 86 1.07 24.42 -6.92
N PRO A 87 1.99 25.35 -7.17
CA PRO A 87 3.25 25.44 -6.46
C PRO A 87 3.10 25.75 -4.96
N SER A 88 1.90 26.14 -4.49
CA SER A 88 1.62 26.23 -3.05
C SER A 88 1.52 24.87 -2.37
N TYR A 89 1.19 23.81 -3.12
CA TYR A 89 0.98 22.48 -2.58
C TYR A 89 2.24 21.61 -2.66
N PHE A 90 2.31 20.66 -1.73
CA PHE A 90 3.23 19.55 -1.78
C PHE A 90 2.45 18.30 -2.19
N GLY A 91 2.77 17.73 -3.36
CA GLY A 91 2.09 16.56 -3.92
C GLY A 91 2.45 15.28 -3.20
N GLU A 92 1.47 14.38 -3.06
CA GLU A 92 1.61 13.10 -2.38
C GLU A 92 1.08 11.95 -3.28
N GLY A 93 0.53 10.89 -2.70
CA GLY A 93 0.03 9.70 -3.38
C GLY A 93 -0.96 9.98 -4.51
N VAL A 94 -0.91 9.13 -5.53
CA VAL A 94 -1.78 9.18 -6.70
C VAL A 94 -2.41 7.82 -6.92
N THR A 95 -3.64 7.79 -7.43
CA THR A 95 -4.19 6.56 -7.99
C THR A 95 -5.20 6.84 -9.08
N ARG A 96 -5.33 5.92 -10.03
CA ARG A 96 -6.39 5.96 -11.03
C ARG A 96 -7.61 5.18 -10.55
N HIS A 97 -8.79 5.76 -10.78
CA HIS A 97 -10.06 5.07 -10.64
C HIS A 97 -10.97 5.39 -11.82
N GLY A 98 -11.18 4.39 -12.69
CA GLY A 98 -11.99 4.53 -13.89
C GLY A 98 -11.49 5.65 -14.82
N ALA A 99 -12.31 6.70 -14.97
CA ALA A 99 -12.06 7.83 -15.85
C ALA A 99 -11.29 8.99 -15.18
N HIS A 100 -10.91 8.86 -13.90
CA HIS A 100 -10.26 9.91 -13.16
C HIS A 100 -8.99 9.43 -12.47
N VAL A 101 -8.08 10.37 -12.21
CA VAL A 101 -6.91 10.18 -11.35
C VAL A 101 -7.04 11.14 -10.17
N TRP A 102 -6.76 10.66 -8.97
CA TRP A 102 -6.67 11.48 -7.78
C TRP A 102 -5.20 11.70 -7.42
N GLN A 103 -4.87 12.91 -7.01
CA GLN A 103 -3.56 13.28 -6.48
C GLN A 103 -3.74 13.97 -5.12
N LEU A 104 -3.12 13.41 -4.09
CA LEU A 104 -3.14 13.96 -2.73
C LEU A 104 -2.20 15.15 -2.60
N THR A 105 -2.42 15.93 -1.54
CA THR A 105 -1.50 16.93 -1.01
C THR A 105 -1.12 16.60 0.43
N TRP A 106 0.07 17.00 0.87
CA TRP A 106 0.56 16.60 2.18
C TRP A 106 -0.25 17.21 3.33
N GLN A 107 -0.15 18.51 3.58
CA GLN A 107 -0.76 19.18 4.74
C GLN A 107 -1.94 20.08 4.38
N ASP A 108 -2.22 20.24 3.08
CA ASP A 108 -3.21 21.20 2.59
C ASP A 108 -4.65 20.67 2.70
N GLY A 109 -4.83 19.36 2.88
CA GLY A 109 -6.16 18.75 2.97
C GLY A 109 -6.93 18.78 1.66
N VAL A 110 -6.22 18.72 0.52
CA VAL A 110 -6.80 18.82 -0.83
C VAL A 110 -6.44 17.59 -1.65
N ALA A 111 -7.45 16.94 -2.25
CA ALA A 111 -7.27 15.95 -3.30
C ALA A 111 -7.62 16.61 -4.64
N VAL A 112 -6.68 16.56 -5.58
CA VAL A 112 -6.88 17.08 -6.94
C VAL A 112 -7.44 15.97 -7.81
N LYS A 113 -8.61 16.19 -8.41
CA LYS A 113 -9.24 15.29 -9.38
C LYS A 113 -8.77 15.66 -10.78
N ARG A 114 -8.26 14.69 -11.51
CA ARG A 114 -7.74 14.86 -12.87
C ARG A 114 -8.47 13.94 -13.84
N ASP A 115 -8.63 14.39 -15.08
CA ASP A 115 -9.09 13.52 -16.17
C ASP A 115 -8.02 12.45 -16.43
N ALA A 116 -8.41 11.17 -16.46
CA ALA A 116 -7.44 10.10 -16.61
C ALA A 116 -6.78 10.08 -17.99
N GLY A 117 -7.40 10.62 -19.05
CA GLY A 117 -6.79 10.65 -20.39
C GLY A 117 -5.70 11.71 -20.53
N THR A 118 -5.90 12.87 -19.89
CA THR A 118 -5.11 14.08 -20.13
C THR A 118 -4.27 14.54 -18.93
N LEU A 119 -4.60 14.09 -17.72
CA LEU A 119 -4.11 14.61 -16.43
C LEU A 119 -4.52 16.06 -16.12
N ASP A 120 -5.39 16.67 -16.93
CA ASP A 120 -5.93 18.00 -16.68
C ASP A 120 -6.74 17.99 -15.38
N GLU A 121 -6.56 19.02 -14.55
CA GLU A 121 -7.38 19.20 -13.35
C GLU A 121 -8.84 19.47 -13.75
N ILE A 122 -9.76 18.65 -13.24
CA ILE A 122 -11.21 18.75 -13.48
C ILE A 122 -12.01 19.00 -12.21
N GLY A 123 -11.35 18.97 -11.04
CA GLY A 123 -11.99 19.24 -9.77
C GLY A 123 -11.04 19.07 -8.60
N ARG A 124 -11.55 19.37 -7.40
CA ARG A 124 -10.87 19.15 -6.14
C ARG A 124 -11.86 18.69 -5.09
N ALA A 125 -11.38 17.92 -4.12
CA ALA A 125 -12.10 17.58 -2.90
C ALA A 125 -11.26 17.97 -1.69
N ALA A 126 -11.91 18.21 -0.55
CA ALA A 126 -11.25 18.51 0.70
C ALA A 126 -11.29 17.29 1.63
N TYR A 127 -10.23 17.06 2.37
CA TYR A 127 -10.16 16.05 3.43
C TYR A 127 -9.48 16.60 4.69
N PRO A 128 -9.83 16.10 5.89
CA PRO A 128 -9.18 16.55 7.12
C PRO A 128 -7.82 15.87 7.33
N GLY A 129 -6.86 16.60 7.91
CA GLY A 129 -5.54 16.07 8.25
C GLY A 129 -4.59 15.99 7.06
N GLU A 130 -3.60 15.11 7.17
CA GLU A 130 -2.61 14.90 6.11
C GLU A 130 -3.07 13.84 5.09
N GLY A 131 -2.42 13.80 3.93
CA GLY A 131 -2.54 12.72 2.95
C GLY A 131 -1.17 12.25 2.47
N TRP A 132 -0.95 10.93 2.42
CA TRP A 132 0.36 10.33 2.15
C TRP A 132 0.25 9.39 0.94
N GLY A 133 -0.21 8.14 1.12
CA GLY A 133 -0.43 7.20 0.02
C GLY A 133 -1.89 7.08 -0.38
N LEU A 134 -2.12 6.64 -1.62
CA LEU A 134 -3.46 6.44 -2.18
C LEU A 134 -3.42 5.25 -3.15
N CYS A 135 -4.35 4.31 -3.04
CA CYS A 135 -4.56 3.26 -4.05
C CYS A 135 -6.06 3.00 -4.26
N SER A 136 -6.42 2.36 -5.37
CA SER A 136 -7.81 1.96 -5.63
C SER A 136 -8.00 0.45 -5.55
N THR A 137 -9.05 0.02 -4.86
CA THR A 137 -9.50 -1.38 -4.85
C THR A 137 -10.36 -1.74 -6.07
N GLY A 138 -10.66 -0.77 -6.94
CA GLY A 138 -11.68 -0.88 -7.99
C GLY A 138 -13.11 -0.60 -7.52
N GLU A 139 -13.38 -0.58 -6.21
CA GLU A 139 -14.68 -0.20 -5.62
C GLU A 139 -14.59 1.08 -4.80
N GLU A 140 -13.48 1.28 -4.10
CA GLU A 140 -13.20 2.44 -3.26
C GLU A 140 -11.74 2.85 -3.39
N LEU A 141 -11.39 3.99 -2.78
CA LEU A 141 -9.99 4.39 -2.60
C LEU A 141 -9.57 4.10 -1.16
N ILE A 142 -8.30 3.70 -1.00
CA ILE A 142 -7.65 3.56 0.29
C ILE A 142 -6.59 4.64 0.42
N MET A 143 -6.64 5.39 1.52
CA MET A 143 -5.73 6.50 1.78
C MET A 143 -5.01 6.31 3.12
N SER A 144 -3.70 6.54 3.12
CA SER A 144 -2.88 6.66 4.34
C SER A 144 -2.57 8.13 4.64
N ASP A 145 -2.19 8.39 5.90
CA ASP A 145 -1.83 9.72 6.39
C ASP A 145 -0.65 9.70 7.37
N GLY A 146 0.18 8.64 7.31
CA GLY A 146 1.29 8.42 8.24
C GLY A 146 0.87 7.85 9.61
N SER A 147 -0.43 7.80 9.93
CA SER A 147 -0.92 7.13 11.14
C SER A 147 -0.97 5.60 10.97
N ASP A 148 -1.56 4.91 11.94
CA ASP A 148 -1.89 3.49 11.86
C ASP A 148 -3.28 3.23 11.27
N GLN A 149 -3.97 4.25 10.73
CA GLN A 149 -5.29 4.10 10.12
C GLN A 149 -5.21 4.22 8.60
N LEU A 150 -5.99 3.40 7.91
CA LEU A 150 -6.31 3.56 6.50
C LEU A 150 -7.76 4.01 6.36
N ARG A 151 -7.98 5.01 5.52
CA ARG A 151 -9.31 5.56 5.22
C ARG A 151 -9.85 4.93 3.95
N ARG A 152 -11.14 4.62 3.95
CA ARG A 152 -11.91 4.20 2.79
C ARG A 152 -12.64 5.42 2.26
N LEU A 153 -12.49 5.73 0.98
CA LEU A 153 -13.06 6.92 0.36
C LEU A 153 -13.89 6.55 -0.86
N ASP A 154 -14.97 7.29 -1.06
CA ASP A 154 -15.76 7.23 -2.29
C ASP A 154 -14.91 7.69 -3.48
N PRO A 155 -14.80 6.90 -4.55
CA PRO A 155 -13.85 7.20 -5.62
C PRO A 155 -14.29 8.34 -6.54
N ASP A 156 -15.56 8.74 -6.50
CA ASP A 156 -16.09 9.81 -7.33
C ASP A 156 -16.09 11.16 -6.62
N THR A 157 -16.39 11.16 -5.32
CA THR A 157 -16.57 12.37 -4.51
C THR A 157 -15.42 12.63 -3.52
N PHE A 158 -14.61 11.60 -3.25
CA PHE A 158 -13.56 11.61 -2.22
C PHE A 158 -14.10 11.68 -0.77
N GLU A 159 -15.40 11.48 -0.56
CA GLU A 159 -16.00 11.47 0.77
C GLU A 159 -15.54 10.24 1.56
N GLU A 160 -15.25 10.41 2.85
CA GLU A 160 -14.82 9.30 3.71
C GLU A 160 -16.00 8.36 4.03
N LEU A 161 -15.86 7.10 3.64
CA LEU A 161 -16.81 6.01 3.88
C LEU A 161 -16.55 5.34 5.24
N GLY A 162 -15.31 5.39 5.71
CA GLY A 162 -14.88 4.83 6.98
C GLY A 162 -13.37 4.75 7.09
N ARG A 163 -12.89 4.11 8.15
CA ARG A 163 -11.47 3.84 8.35
C ARG A 163 -11.27 2.58 9.18
N PHE A 164 -10.10 1.98 9.08
CA PHE A 164 -9.70 0.81 9.84
C PHE A 164 -8.24 0.90 10.26
N SER A 165 -7.90 0.22 11.35
CA SER A 165 -6.58 0.26 11.95
C SER A 165 -5.71 -0.86 11.40
N VAL A 166 -4.48 -0.53 11.02
CA VAL A 166 -3.46 -1.49 10.61
C VAL A 166 -2.74 -2.01 11.83
N THR A 167 -2.71 -3.34 11.98
CA THR A 167 -2.09 -3.99 13.13
C THR A 167 -1.10 -5.06 12.72
N LEU A 168 0.06 -5.05 13.35
CA LEU A 168 1.07 -6.11 13.28
C LEU A 168 1.15 -6.78 14.64
N ASP A 169 0.86 -8.08 14.72
CA ASP A 169 0.78 -8.85 15.96
C ASP A 169 -0.12 -8.20 17.04
N GLY A 170 -1.21 -7.57 16.59
CA GLY A 170 -2.18 -6.88 17.45
C GLY A 170 -1.75 -5.50 17.94
N ALA A 171 -0.59 -4.99 17.54
CA ALA A 171 -0.14 -3.63 17.81
C ALA A 171 -0.33 -2.72 16.59
N GLY A 172 -0.82 -1.50 16.80
CA GLY A 172 -0.98 -0.51 15.73
C GLY A 172 0.34 -0.20 15.03
N ARG A 173 0.33 -0.15 13.70
CA ARG A 173 1.52 0.10 12.88
C ARG A 173 1.41 1.44 12.15
N SER A 174 2.08 2.46 12.70
CA SER A 174 2.16 3.80 12.12
C SER A 174 3.26 3.93 11.06
N GLY A 175 3.26 5.07 10.38
CA GLY A 175 4.23 5.41 9.34
C GLY A 175 3.84 4.92 7.96
N LEU A 176 2.58 4.50 7.78
CA LEU A 176 2.04 4.06 6.49
C LEU A 176 2.15 5.21 5.49
N ASN A 177 2.88 4.98 4.41
CA ASN A 177 3.15 5.98 3.39
C ASN A 177 2.50 5.56 2.07
N GLU A 178 3.25 5.50 0.97
CA GLU A 178 2.76 5.07 -0.32
C GLU A 178 2.07 3.70 -0.27
N LEU A 179 0.99 3.56 -1.05
CA LEU A 179 0.09 2.42 -1.02
C LEU A 179 -0.08 1.82 -2.41
N GLU A 180 -0.25 0.49 -2.47
CA GLU A 180 -0.68 -0.21 -3.67
C GLU A 180 -1.74 -1.26 -3.34
N CYS A 181 -2.83 -1.30 -4.12
CA CYS A 181 -3.99 -2.17 -3.87
C CYS A 181 -3.97 -3.34 -4.87
N VAL A 182 -3.84 -4.58 -4.38
CA VAL A 182 -3.74 -5.79 -5.24
C VAL A 182 -4.72 -6.85 -4.76
N GLY A 183 -5.83 -6.99 -5.48
CA GLY A 183 -6.91 -7.89 -5.07
C GLY A 183 -7.50 -7.45 -3.73
N GLU A 184 -7.41 -8.31 -2.71
CA GLU A 184 -7.88 -8.01 -1.35
C GLU A 184 -6.77 -7.46 -0.43
N ASP A 185 -5.53 -7.41 -0.91
CA ASP A 185 -4.37 -6.98 -0.15
C ASP A 185 -4.02 -5.51 -0.46
N ILE A 186 -3.52 -4.82 0.56
CA ILE A 186 -2.97 -3.48 0.47
C ILE A 186 -1.49 -3.56 0.83
N TYR A 187 -0.63 -3.08 -0.04
CA TYR A 187 0.80 -2.93 0.20
C TYR A 187 1.06 -1.51 0.67
N ALA A 188 1.90 -1.34 1.68
CA ALA A 188 2.23 -0.03 2.23
C ALA A 188 3.72 0.10 2.53
N ASN A 189 4.36 1.12 1.97
CA ASN A 189 5.67 1.54 2.48
C ASN A 189 5.54 2.02 3.92
N VAL A 190 6.58 1.79 4.74
CA VAL A 190 6.69 2.41 6.06
C VAL A 190 7.76 3.49 6.03
N PHE A 191 7.38 4.74 6.29
CA PHE A 191 8.26 5.89 6.18
C PHE A 191 9.50 5.78 7.07
N LEU A 192 10.67 6.07 6.49
CA LEU A 192 12.01 5.90 7.09
C LEU A 192 12.38 4.45 7.46
N SER A 193 11.59 3.46 7.04
CA SER A 193 11.94 2.04 7.07
C SER A 193 12.24 1.53 5.65
N THR A 194 12.85 0.36 5.57
CA THR A 194 12.94 -0.45 4.35
C THR A 194 11.87 -1.54 4.30
N ASP A 195 10.96 -1.57 5.28
CA ASP A 195 9.85 -2.53 5.28
C ASP A 195 8.72 -2.06 4.38
N ILE A 196 8.09 -3.03 3.72
CA ILE A 196 6.77 -2.91 3.09
C ILE A 196 5.83 -3.89 3.78
N LEU A 197 4.64 -3.43 4.15
CA LEU A 197 3.63 -4.29 4.77
C LEU A 197 2.66 -4.78 3.70
N ARG A 198 2.28 -6.06 3.76
CA ARG A 198 1.07 -6.55 3.11
C ARG A 198 -0.04 -6.64 4.15
N ILE A 199 -1.14 -5.95 3.90
CA ILE A 199 -2.22 -5.69 4.85
C ILE A 199 -3.50 -6.27 4.25
N GLY A 200 -4.18 -7.14 4.99
CA GLY A 200 -5.48 -7.65 4.57
C GLY A 200 -6.59 -6.60 4.69
N ALA A 201 -7.73 -6.85 4.06
CA ALA A 201 -8.89 -5.95 4.08
C ALA A 201 -9.44 -5.63 5.49
N ASP A 202 -9.12 -6.46 6.50
CA ASP A 202 -9.50 -6.26 7.91
C ASP A 202 -8.49 -5.40 8.71
N GLY A 203 -7.36 -5.03 8.09
CA GLY A 203 -6.28 -4.27 8.72
C GLY A 203 -5.20 -5.13 9.38
N ALA A 204 -5.31 -6.45 9.37
CA ALA A 204 -4.23 -7.30 9.87
C ALA A 204 -3.08 -7.34 8.86
N VAL A 205 -1.84 -7.09 9.33
CA VAL A 205 -0.65 -7.33 8.51
C VAL A 205 -0.47 -8.83 8.32
N THR A 206 -0.44 -9.28 7.07
CA THR A 206 -0.27 -10.69 6.68
C THR A 206 1.16 -11.00 6.24
N ALA A 207 1.93 -9.99 5.83
CA ALA A 207 3.36 -10.12 5.58
C ALA A 207 4.14 -8.84 5.87
N VAL A 208 5.40 -9.02 6.25
CA VAL A 208 6.43 -7.97 6.24
C VAL A 208 7.45 -8.32 5.16
N ILE A 209 7.66 -7.40 4.24
CA ILE A 209 8.61 -7.50 3.14
C ILE A 209 9.82 -6.64 3.48
N ASP A 210 10.96 -7.27 3.76
CA ASP A 210 12.22 -6.57 4.00
C ASP A 210 12.87 -6.21 2.66
N ALA A 211 12.71 -4.95 2.25
CA ALA A 211 13.29 -4.41 1.02
C ALA A 211 14.67 -3.76 1.24
N SER A 212 15.34 -3.99 2.38
CA SER A 212 16.69 -3.46 2.65
C SER A 212 17.76 -3.99 1.68
N GLY A 213 17.46 -5.09 0.98
CA GLY A 213 18.30 -5.65 -0.07
C GLY A 213 18.24 -4.89 -1.41
N LEU A 214 17.30 -3.96 -1.60
CA LEU A 214 17.25 -3.12 -2.79
C LEU A 214 18.31 -2.01 -2.71
N PRO A 215 19.20 -1.87 -3.71
CA PRO A 215 20.19 -0.80 -3.70
C PRO A 215 19.53 0.58 -3.73
N ASN A 216 20.04 1.51 -2.92
CA ASN A 216 19.70 2.92 -3.03
C ASN A 216 20.87 3.65 -3.71
N ASN A 217 20.72 3.96 -5.00
CA ASN A 217 21.71 4.67 -5.80
C ASN A 217 21.42 6.18 -5.94
N ALA A 218 20.49 6.73 -5.16
CA ALA A 218 20.26 8.17 -5.12
C ALA A 218 21.49 8.92 -4.60
N ALA A 219 21.53 10.23 -4.87
CA ALA A 219 22.48 11.10 -4.18
C ALA A 219 22.27 10.99 -2.65
N ALA A 220 23.33 11.11 -1.86
CA ALA A 220 23.22 10.95 -0.40
C ALA A 220 22.38 12.07 0.22
N ASP A 221 21.18 11.72 0.72
CA ASP A 221 20.29 12.60 1.46
C ASP A 221 19.38 11.75 2.37
N PRO A 222 19.13 12.14 3.62
CA PRO A 222 18.25 11.39 4.53
C PRO A 222 16.80 11.27 4.05
N ASN A 223 16.36 12.09 3.11
CA ASN A 223 15.01 12.04 2.55
C ASN A 223 14.89 11.12 1.33
N HIS A 224 15.99 10.61 0.77
CA HIS A 224 15.99 9.74 -0.40
C HIS A 224 15.72 8.27 -0.02
N VAL A 225 14.58 8.06 0.65
CA VAL A 225 14.17 6.77 1.22
C VAL A 225 13.33 5.94 0.24
N LEU A 226 13.20 4.65 0.53
CA LEU A 226 12.26 3.75 -0.15
C LEU A 226 10.83 4.34 -0.08
N ASN A 227 10.18 4.49 -1.23
CA ASN A 227 8.80 4.97 -1.37
C ASN A 227 8.34 4.82 -2.83
N GLY A 228 7.21 4.16 -3.06
CA GLY A 228 6.68 3.84 -4.40
C GLY A 228 6.71 2.34 -4.64
N ILE A 229 5.53 1.73 -4.72
CA ILE A 229 5.29 0.31 -5.00
C ILE A 229 4.19 0.23 -6.04
N ALA A 230 4.37 -0.56 -7.10
CA ALA A 230 3.28 -0.82 -8.04
C ALA A 230 3.26 -2.29 -8.45
N HIS A 231 2.08 -2.88 -8.52
CA HIS A 231 1.89 -4.22 -9.04
C HIS A 231 1.99 -4.22 -10.56
N LEU A 232 2.62 -5.24 -11.15
CA LEU A 232 2.62 -5.44 -12.60
C LEU A 232 1.39 -6.27 -13.00
N PRO A 233 0.38 -5.69 -13.67
CA PRO A 233 -0.88 -6.38 -13.94
C PRO A 233 -0.69 -7.69 -14.69
N GLY A 234 -1.37 -8.74 -14.24
CA GLY A 234 -1.31 -10.08 -14.83
C GLY A 234 -0.08 -10.91 -14.43
N THR A 235 0.71 -10.46 -13.45
CA THR A 235 1.87 -11.18 -12.92
C THR A 235 1.87 -11.18 -11.38
N ASP A 236 2.82 -11.87 -10.76
CA ASP A 236 3.09 -11.79 -9.31
C ASP A 236 4.23 -10.82 -8.97
N ARG A 237 4.54 -9.91 -9.90
CA ARG A 237 5.69 -8.99 -9.81
C ARG A 237 5.27 -7.60 -9.38
N PHE A 238 6.23 -6.90 -8.79
CA PHE A 238 6.08 -5.53 -8.35
C PHE A 238 7.22 -4.68 -8.91
N LEU A 239 6.96 -3.39 -9.04
CA LEU A 239 7.96 -2.35 -9.20
C LEU A 239 8.16 -1.66 -7.84
N MET A 240 9.40 -1.41 -7.47
CA MET A 240 9.76 -0.72 -6.24
C MET A 240 10.85 0.32 -6.51
N THR A 241 10.71 1.50 -5.91
CA THR A 241 11.69 2.59 -6.02
C THR A 241 11.74 3.42 -4.74
N GLY A 242 12.35 4.60 -4.81
CA GLY A 242 12.38 5.56 -3.72
C GLY A 242 12.42 6.99 -4.19
N LYS A 243 12.45 7.89 -3.21
CA LYS A 243 12.49 9.32 -3.44
C LYS A 243 13.85 9.67 -4.04
N ARG A 244 13.84 10.18 -5.29
CA ARG A 244 15.03 10.55 -6.07
C ARG A 244 15.97 9.37 -6.37
N TRP A 245 15.44 8.16 -6.38
CA TRP A 245 16.18 6.98 -6.83
C TRP A 245 16.28 7.00 -8.37
N PRO A 246 17.46 6.72 -8.96
CA PRO A 246 17.61 6.62 -10.40
C PRO A 246 17.15 5.25 -10.96
N ASP A 247 16.73 4.34 -10.08
CA ASP A 247 16.40 2.95 -10.41
C ASP A 247 14.96 2.62 -10.01
N LEU A 248 14.30 1.84 -10.87
CA LEU A 248 13.02 1.19 -10.63
C LEU A 248 13.23 -0.33 -10.69
N TYR A 249 13.05 -1.01 -9.57
CA TYR A 249 13.31 -2.44 -9.43
C TYR A 249 12.06 -3.25 -9.73
N GLU A 250 12.09 -4.08 -10.77
CA GLU A 250 11.11 -5.13 -10.96
C GLU A 250 11.50 -6.33 -10.09
N VAL A 251 10.60 -6.77 -9.22
CA VAL A 251 10.88 -7.78 -8.20
C VAL A 251 9.81 -8.86 -8.13
N GLU A 252 10.23 -10.05 -7.76
CA GLU A 252 9.36 -11.14 -7.28
C GLU A 252 9.51 -11.26 -5.76
N LEU A 253 8.40 -11.35 -5.03
CA LEU A 253 8.44 -11.54 -3.58
C LEU A 253 8.66 -13.02 -3.25
N ALA A 254 9.62 -13.32 -2.37
CA ALA A 254 9.93 -14.68 -1.96
C ALA A 254 10.10 -14.76 -0.44
N PRO A 255 9.88 -15.94 0.19
CA PRO A 255 10.17 -16.12 1.61
C PRO A 255 11.60 -15.73 1.97
N ALA A 256 11.76 -15.03 3.09
CA ALA A 256 13.06 -14.81 3.71
C ALA A 256 13.68 -16.17 4.09
N GLN A 257 14.99 -16.31 3.87
CA GLN A 257 15.75 -17.53 4.21
C GLN A 257 16.29 -17.48 5.64
#